data_AF-A0A3R7VSF0-F1
#
_entry.id   AF-A0A3R7VSF0-F1
#
_cell.length_a   1.000
_cell.length_b   1.000
_cell.length_c   1.000
_cell.angle_alpha   90.00
_cell.angle_beta   90.00
_cell.angle_gamma   90.00
#
_symmetry.space_group_name_H-M   'P 1'
#
loop_
_entity.id
_entity.type
_entity.pdbx_description
1 polymer ?
#
loop_
_entity_poly.entity_id
_entity_poly.type
_entity_poly.pdbx_seq_one_letter_code
_entity_poly.pdbx_strand_id
1 'polypeptide(L)' 'MSVRVDWNRHPVSVHSDDKEELERLVNFLKLKYSIRKRSLVMEDREEGGFLFFLYQPCDPRWVAEFMNL' A
#
# COMPACT_ATOMS: atom_id res chain seq x y z
N MET A 1 4.15 11.77 7.23
CA MET A 1 4.66 10.79 6.26
C MET A 1 3.53 10.51 5.30
N SER A 2 3.80 10.44 4.00
CA SER A 2 2.74 10.38 2.99
C SER A 2 2.79 9.05 2.26
N VAL A 3 1.83 8.18 2.51
CA VAL A 3 1.53 7.06 1.62
C VAL A 3 1.20 7.61 0.23
N ARG A 4 1.92 7.13 -0.77
CA ARG A 4 1.73 7.47 -2.18
C ARG A 4 1.35 6.20 -2.93
N VAL A 5 0.35 6.30 -3.81
CA VAL A 5 -0.13 5.15 -4.58
C VAL A 5 -0.03 5.46 -6.06
N ASP A 6 0.60 4.56 -6.81
CA ASP A 6 0.59 4.59 -8.27
C ASP A 6 -0.53 3.68 -8.79
N TRP A 7 -1.67 4.31 -9.09
CA TRP A 7 -2.85 3.64 -9.65
C TRP A 7 -2.72 3.33 -11.15
N ASN A 8 -1.75 3.93 -11.85
CA ASN A 8 -1.56 3.74 -13.29
C ASN A 8 -0.70 2.50 -13.61
N ARG A 9 -0.10 1.90 -12.58
CA ARG A 9 0.74 0.71 -12.70
C ARG A 9 -0.05 -0.57 -12.45
N HIS A 10 0.30 -1.64 -13.15
CA HIS A 10 -0.22 -2.99 -12.92
C HIS A 10 0.95 -3.96 -12.69
N PRO A 11 1.11 -4.51 -11.46
CA PRO A 11 0.28 -4.27 -10.26
C PRO A 11 0.38 -2.84 -9.71
N VAL A 12 -0.65 -2.38 -9.00
CA VAL A 12 -0.66 -1.08 -8.31
C VAL A 12 0.44 -1.11 -7.25
N SER A 13 1.27 -0.06 -7.16
CA SER A 13 2.32 0.06 -6.15
C SER A 13 1.96 1.13 -5.13
N VAL A 14 2.28 0.84 -3.86
CA VAL A 14 2.04 1.72 -2.71
C VAL A 14 3.36 1.95 -2.01
N HIS A 15 3.73 3.22 -1.82
CA HIS A 15 5.04 3.66 -1.37
C HIS A 15 4.92 4.51 -0.09
N SER A 16 5.90 4.41 0.81
CA SER A 16 6.11 5.34 1.94
C SER A 16 7.57 5.27 2.40
N ASP A 17 8.04 6.33 3.06
CA ASP A 17 9.33 6.33 3.76
C ASP A 17 9.29 5.52 5.06
N ASP A 18 8.09 5.20 5.58
CA ASP A 18 7.89 4.43 6.80
C ASP A 18 7.35 3.03 6.50
N LYS A 19 8.17 2.01 6.79
CA LYS A 19 7.80 0.60 6.64
C LYS A 19 6.62 0.21 7.54
N GLU A 20 6.57 0.71 8.77
CA GLU A 20 5.51 0.38 9.73
C GLU A 20 4.17 0.98 9.31
N GLU A 21 4.17 2.16 8.68
CA GLU A 21 2.99 2.74 8.04
C GLU A 21 2.44 1.82 6.94
N LEU A 22 3.29 1.28 6.07
CA LEU A 22 2.85 0.35 5.02
C LEU A 22 2.34 -0.97 5.58
N GLU A 23 2.99 -1.53 6.61
CA GLU A 23 2.51 -2.75 7.27
C GLU A 23 1.15 -2.54 7.97
N ARG A 24 0.93 -1.35 8.57
CA ARG A 24 -0.38 -0.96 9.14
C ARG A 24 -1.45 -0.84 8.06
N LEU A 25 -1.16 -0.18 6.93
CA LEU A 25 -2.09 -0.08 5.79
C LEU A 25 -2.43 -1.47 5.24
N VAL A 26 -1.41 -2.31 5.06
CA VAL A 26 -1.56 -3.70 4.65
C VAL A 26 -2.50 -4.46 5.58
N ASN A 27 -2.33 -4.30 6.89
CA ASN A 27 -3.18 -4.97 7.87
C ASN A 27 -4.61 -4.42 7.85
N PHE A 28 -4.78 -3.11 7.75
CA PHE A 28 -6.09 -2.46 7.59
C PHE A 28 -6.84 -2.98 6.36
N LEU A 29 -6.20 -2.99 5.19
CA LEU A 29 -6.78 -3.49 3.94
C LEU A 29 -7.13 -4.98 4.01
N LYS A 30 -6.28 -5.78 4.67
CA LYS A 30 -6.54 -7.21 4.90
C LYS A 30 -7.75 -7.43 5.81
N LEU A 31 -7.80 -6.75 6.95
CA LEU A 31 -8.81 -6.99 7.98
C LEU A 31 -10.17 -6.41 7.58
N LYS A 32 -10.20 -5.23 6.96
CA LYS A 32 -11.44 -4.52 6.65
C LYS A 32 -12.03 -4.86 5.28
N TYR A 33 -11.18 -5.01 4.25
CA TYR A 33 -11.63 -5.21 2.86
C TYR A 33 -11.17 -6.54 2.26
N SER A 34 -10.59 -7.44 3.08
CA SER A 34 -10.16 -8.76 2.63
C SER A 34 -9.18 -8.75 1.44
N ILE A 35 -8.34 -7.72 1.34
CA ILE A 35 -7.22 -7.71 0.40
C ILE A 35 -6.21 -8.79 0.81
N ARG A 36 -5.95 -9.77 -0.06
CA ARG A 36 -5.01 -10.88 0.21
C ARG A 36 -3.94 -11.06 -0.86
N LYS A 37 -4.24 -10.74 -2.12
CA LYS A 37 -3.28 -10.83 -3.23
C LYS A 37 -2.42 -9.56 -3.28
N ARG A 38 -1.33 -9.58 -2.53
CA ARG A 38 -0.34 -8.51 -2.44
C ARG A 38 1.06 -9.07 -2.21
N SER A 39 2.09 -8.27 -2.44
CA SER A 39 3.43 -8.59 -1.96
C SER A 39 3.56 -8.30 -0.46
N LEU A 40 4.68 -8.70 0.12
CA LEU A 40 5.16 -8.14 1.40
C LEU A 40 5.62 -6.70 1.20
N VAL A 41 5.76 -5.95 2.30
CA VAL A 41 6.44 -4.66 2.29
C VAL A 41 7.95 -4.91 2.14
N MET A 42 8.58 -4.21 1.20
CA MET A 42 9.99 -4.36 0.85
C MET A 42 10.63 -2.99 0.60
N GLU A 43 11.96 -2.93 0.57
CA GLU A 43 12.69 -1.72 0.21
C GLU A 43 12.41 -1.34 -1.25
N ASP A 44 12.13 -0.06 -1.48
CA ASP A 44 12.05 0.52 -2.81
C ASP A 44 13.47 0.87 -3.28
N ARG A 45 13.97 0.10 -4.25
CA ARG A 45 15.34 0.27 -4.78
C ARG A 45 15.45 1.33 -5.86
N GLU A 46 14.32 1.83 -6.36
CA GLU A 46 14.29 2.82 -7.44
C GLU A 46 14.18 4.23 -6.86
N GLU A 47 13.26 4.44 -5.92
CA GLU A 47 12.97 5.76 -5.34
C GLU A 47 13.46 5.92 -3.88
N GLY A 48 13.88 4.82 -3.25
CA GLY A 48 14.17 4.81 -1.81
C GLY A 48 12.91 4.67 -0.95
N GLY A 49 13.10 4.36 0.33
CA GLY A 49 12.00 4.05 1.24
C GLY A 49 11.49 2.62 1.05
N PHE A 50 10.17 2.44 1.13
CA PHE A 50 9.53 1.13 1.09
C PHE A 50 8.32 1.11 0.15
N LEU A 51 8.02 -0.06 -0.38
CA LEU A 51 6.81 -0.29 -1.18
C LEU A 51 6.19 -1.66 -0.94
N PHE A 52 4.93 -1.82 -1.37
CA PHE A 52 4.35 -3.11 -1.69
C PHE A 52 3.46 -3.02 -2.93
N PHE A 53 3.17 -4.16 -3.53
CA PHE A 53 2.32 -4.28 -4.72
C PHE A 53 0.97 -4.92 -4.39
N LEU A 54 -0.09 -4.41 -5.02
CA LEU A 54 -1.44 -4.97 -5.01
C LEU A 54 -1.71 -5.70 -6.33
N TYR A 55 -1.93 -7.01 -6.25
CA TYR A 55 -2.21 -7.89 -7.40
C TYR A 55 -3.71 -8.14 -7.62
N GLN A 56 -4.58 -7.43 -6.88
CA GLN A 56 -6.02 -7.49 -7.03
C GLN A 56 -6.61 -6.07 -7.05
N PRO A 57 -7.85 -5.91 -7.55
CA PRO A 57 -8.56 -4.64 -7.46
C PRO A 57 -8.60 -4.12 -6.02
N CYS A 58 -8.31 -2.83 -5.87
CA CYS A 58 -8.35 -2.09 -4.62
C CYS A 58 -9.04 -0.76 -4.90
N ASP A 59 -10.01 -0.39 -4.07
CA ASP A 59 -10.70 0.89 -4.21
C ASP A 59 -9.83 2.01 -3.63
N PRO A 60 -9.54 3.10 -4.37
CA PRO A 60 -8.74 4.21 -3.85
C PRO A 60 -9.29 4.83 -2.57
N ARG A 61 -10.61 4.76 -2.36
CA ARG A 61 -11.28 5.26 -1.15
C ARG A 61 -10.83 4.52 0.11
N TRP A 62 -10.41 3.26 0.00
CA TRP A 62 -9.95 2.48 1.16
C TRP A 62 -8.60 2.97 1.66
N VAL A 63 -7.68 3.33 0.76
CA VAL A 63 -6.40 3.92 1.15
C VAL A 63 -6.62 5.33 1.70
N ALA A 64 -7.48 6.13 1.06
CA ALA A 64 -7.85 7.44 1.57
C ALA A 64 -8.48 7.37 2.97
N GLU A 65 -9.30 6.36 3.24
CA GLU A 65 -9.88 6.14 4.56
C GLU A 65 -8.82 5.87 5.63
N PHE A 66 -7.82 5.03 5.33
CA PHE A 66 -6.69 4.78 6.24
C PHE A 66 -5.91 6.07 6.56
N MET A 67 -5.71 6.94 5.58
CA MET A 67 -4.93 8.18 5.74
C MET A 67 -5.67 9.26 6.55
N ASN A 68 -6.97 9.10 6.79
CA ASN A 68 -7.78 10.02 7.60
C ASN A 68 -8.04 9.50 9.03
N LEU A 69 -7.45 8.36 9.40
CA LEU A 69 -7.48 7.78 10.75
C LEU A 69 -6.25 8.21 11.56
#